data_AF-A0A931PIS7-F1
#
_entry.id   AF-A0A931PIS7-F1
#
_cell.length_a   1.000
_cell.length_b   1.000
_cell.length_c   1.000
_cell.angle_alpha   90.00
_cell.angle_beta   90.00
_cell.angle_gamma   90.00
#
_symmetry.space_group_name_H-M   'P 1'
#
loop_
_entity.id
_entity.type
_entity.pdbx_description
1 polymer ?
#
loop_
_entity_poly.entity_id
_entity_poly.type
_entity_poly.pdbx_seq_one_letter_code
_entity_poly.pdbx_strand_id
1 'polypeptide(L)'
;MRLASPWCSPGSGISGTRDYRSLASNAAASGRHPGGTRNRPANLQEGVLLRATWFNPQGAIAMLAAVACAAAAPALAKDAAELSVRTLKEQELVDILVGSCIQSTRNCDPSESIAEARRALAEGKTFNIIAPENVPADGIVVAVQGIGGGGPWRHVIDRTDQQGLKRIDDPGRQVVDLFADHIGRPVSALVRSEAADATATALMLAANLGVPTLDACITGRAVPEVQQSIPWINGIDSAPTAIITPWGDRIIIESAVDEYRIEDIARAIAVASAGDATITMTPMRGDELARGVLAGSLSEAELFGRTVREARAAGDDPVAALVRAAGGYLLFDGVVVKAEDRGERGFNWVEATLDGVGAYAGRSYRIFVKNENIVAWIDGELDAISPDYIYNLDPDTGEATLGVGYGGYVVGEKVAVVGVPAPAQWRSEKGVELIGPRHFGFDFDYVPLEDLQARRAATESAANAAPR
;
A
#
# COMPACT_ATOMS: atom_id res chain seq x y z
N MET A 1 -23.42 -6.65 32.66
CA MET A 1 -23.27 -5.23 33.06
C MET A 1 -23.78 -4.40 31.89
N ARG A 2 -24.70 -3.45 32.13
CA ARG A 2 -25.64 -2.91 31.13
C ARG A 2 -24.97 -2.13 30.00
N LEU A 3 -25.29 -2.52 28.76
CA LEU A 3 -25.06 -1.77 27.52
C LEU A 3 -26.11 -0.66 27.38
N ALA A 4 -25.68 0.53 26.96
CA ALA A 4 -26.57 1.63 26.57
C ALA A 4 -26.23 2.04 25.14
N SER A 5 -27.11 1.70 24.21
CA SER A 5 -27.20 2.30 22.87
C SER A 5 -27.90 3.66 22.96
N PRO A 6 -27.69 4.53 21.97
CA PRO A 6 -28.81 5.34 21.50
C PRO A 6 -28.90 5.33 19.97
N TRP A 7 -30.02 4.77 19.47
CA TRP A 7 -30.57 5.10 18.17
C TRP A 7 -31.51 6.29 18.32
N CYS A 8 -31.50 7.21 17.36
CA CYS A 8 -32.64 8.08 17.07
C CYS A 8 -32.72 8.31 15.55
N SER A 9 -33.70 7.69 14.91
CA SER A 9 -34.08 7.94 13.51
C SER A 9 -34.84 9.27 13.39
N PRO A 10 -34.76 10.01 12.25
CA PRO A 10 -35.65 11.12 11.98
C PRO A 10 -36.79 10.72 11.03
N GLY A 11 -38.02 11.07 11.40
CA GLY A 11 -39.18 11.10 10.52
C GLY A 11 -39.66 12.54 10.29
N SER A 12 -39.90 12.87 9.02
CA SER A 12 -40.80 13.91 8.46
C SER A 12 -40.64 15.38 8.88
N GLY A 13 -40.49 16.27 7.87
CA GLY A 13 -40.88 17.69 8.01
C GLY A 13 -40.13 18.71 7.14
N ILE A 14 -40.59 18.90 5.91
CA ILE A 14 -41.01 20.18 5.30
C ILE A 14 -40.15 21.45 5.53
N SER A 15 -39.65 21.98 4.40
CA SER A 15 -39.40 23.39 4.00
C SER A 15 -38.90 24.44 5.01
N GLY A 16 -37.82 25.12 4.65
CA GLY A 16 -37.49 26.42 5.23
C GLY A 16 -36.14 26.96 4.77
N THR A 17 -36.15 27.77 3.72
CA THR A 17 -35.04 28.63 3.30
C THR A 17 -34.63 29.60 4.41
N ARG A 18 -33.33 29.68 4.75
CA ARG A 18 -32.76 30.89 5.38
C ARG A 18 -31.33 31.17 4.92
N ASP A 19 -31.23 32.29 4.22
CA ASP A 19 -30.05 33.12 3.96
C ASP A 19 -29.22 33.38 5.22
N TYR A 20 -27.89 33.42 5.07
CA TYR A 20 -26.99 34.14 5.98
C TYR A 20 -26.07 35.06 5.17
N ARG A 21 -26.39 36.36 5.20
CA ARG A 21 -25.48 37.45 4.88
C ARG A 21 -24.86 38.00 6.18
N SER A 22 -23.55 38.24 6.07
CA SER A 22 -22.74 39.28 6.72
C SER A 22 -22.79 39.43 8.24
N LEU A 23 -21.61 39.49 8.84
CA LEU A 23 -21.21 40.63 9.67
C LEU A 23 -19.68 40.66 9.79
N ALA A 24 -19.10 41.79 9.39
CA ALA A 24 -17.74 42.19 9.65
C ALA A 24 -17.75 43.54 10.36
N SER A 25 -16.64 43.84 11.04
CA SER A 25 -16.22 45.11 11.66
C SER A 25 -16.81 45.40 13.06
N ASN A 26 -16.09 45.98 14.03
CA ASN A 26 -14.83 46.74 14.01
C ASN A 26 -14.27 47.01 15.44
N ALA A 27 -13.06 47.60 15.46
CA ALA A 27 -12.33 48.33 16.52
C ALA A 27 -11.20 47.53 17.25
N ALA A 28 -9.89 47.75 17.03
CA ALA A 28 -9.03 48.95 17.18
C ALA A 28 -8.85 49.36 18.68
N ALA A 29 -7.69 49.67 19.26
CA ALA A 29 -6.35 50.06 18.78
C ALA A 29 -5.30 50.05 19.93
N SER A 30 -4.05 50.38 19.57
CA SER A 30 -2.88 50.86 20.38
C SER A 30 -1.88 49.80 20.87
N GLY A 31 -0.55 49.97 20.78
CA GLY A 31 0.29 51.12 20.42
C GLY A 31 1.76 50.75 20.15
N ARG A 32 2.58 51.80 19.94
CA ARG A 32 3.85 51.88 19.17
C ARG A 32 5.14 51.30 19.83
N HIS A 33 6.09 50.97 18.93
CA HIS A 33 7.59 50.92 18.97
C HIS A 33 8.31 52.07 19.76
N PRO A 34 9.68 52.13 19.94
CA PRO A 34 10.80 51.48 19.21
C PRO A 34 12.09 51.04 19.97
N GLY A 35 12.99 50.31 19.29
CA GLY A 35 14.46 50.55 19.25
C GLY A 35 15.39 50.02 20.35
N GLY A 36 16.47 49.32 19.97
CA GLY A 36 17.59 49.01 20.88
C GLY A 36 18.65 48.07 20.30
N THR A 37 19.91 48.53 20.29
CA THR A 37 21.11 48.02 19.61
C THR A 37 21.91 46.91 20.33
N ARG A 38 22.69 46.14 19.54
CA ARG A 38 24.06 45.58 19.80
C ARG A 38 24.30 44.69 21.04
N ASN A 39 24.77 43.45 20.83
CA ASN A 39 26.20 43.09 21.05
C ASN A 39 26.53 41.62 20.69
N ARG A 40 27.64 41.43 19.96
CA ARG A 40 28.50 40.24 19.96
C ARG A 40 29.43 40.29 21.19
N PRO A 41 30.03 39.16 21.60
CA PRO A 41 31.40 38.79 21.16
C PRO A 41 31.46 37.30 20.71
N ALA A 42 32.24 36.83 19.73
CA ALA A 42 33.68 36.94 19.42
C ALA A 42 34.60 36.17 20.39
N ASN A 43 34.96 34.94 19.95
CA ASN A 43 36.25 34.22 19.97
C ASN A 43 37.14 34.15 21.23
N LEU A 44 37.61 32.92 21.50
CA LEU A 44 39.00 32.47 21.82
C LEU A 44 38.90 30.93 21.96
N GLN A 45 39.30 30.08 21.00
CA GLN A 45 40.64 29.64 20.56
C GLN A 45 41.60 29.14 21.65
N GLU A 46 42.26 28.02 21.28
CA GLU A 46 43.35 27.26 21.93
C GLU A 46 42.88 26.19 22.95
N GLY A 47 43.26 24.91 22.89
CA GLY A 47 44.32 24.20 22.18
C GLY A 47 44.85 23.09 23.09
N VAL A 48 45.52 22.07 22.50
CA VAL A 48 46.29 20.95 23.14
C VAL A 48 45.46 19.68 23.46
N LEU A 49 45.46 18.59 22.69
CA LEU A 49 46.49 17.58 22.30
C LEU A 49 46.95 16.58 23.40
N LEU A 50 46.72 15.29 23.09
CA LEU A 50 47.55 14.09 23.32
C LEU A 50 47.57 13.37 24.67
N ARG A 51 47.07 12.12 24.67
CA ARG A 51 47.78 10.81 24.88
C ARG A 51 46.73 9.74 25.26
N ALA A 52 46.41 8.73 24.46
CA ALA A 52 47.19 7.54 24.05
C ALA A 52 47.56 6.56 25.18
N THR A 53 46.80 5.45 25.22
CA THR A 53 47.17 4.03 25.40
C THR A 53 47.69 3.51 26.75
N TRP A 54 47.19 2.32 27.16
CA TRP A 54 47.88 1.01 27.37
C TRP A 54 46.90 0.08 28.14
N PHE A 55 46.27 -0.93 27.54
CA PHE A 55 46.66 -2.36 27.45
C PHE A 55 47.09 -3.03 28.78
N ASN A 56 46.35 -4.07 29.21
CA ASN A 56 46.94 -5.32 29.72
C ASN A 56 45.94 -6.52 29.56
N PRO A 57 46.39 -7.75 29.24
CA PRO A 57 45.58 -8.84 28.69
C PRO A 57 45.42 -10.06 29.62
N GLN A 58 44.75 -11.10 29.08
CA GLN A 58 44.78 -12.53 29.43
C GLN A 58 43.73 -13.10 30.39
N GLY A 59 42.93 -14.01 29.82
CA GLY A 59 42.09 -15.01 30.46
C GLY A 59 41.40 -15.83 29.36
N ALA A 60 41.94 -16.99 29.04
CA ALA A 60 41.73 -17.73 27.79
C ALA A 60 40.94 -19.04 27.99
N ILE A 61 40.21 -19.48 26.93
CA ILE A 61 40.04 -20.88 26.45
C ILE A 61 39.17 -21.80 27.35
N ALA A 62 38.22 -22.64 26.90
CA ALA A 62 37.58 -22.97 25.62
C ALA A 62 36.36 -23.88 25.90
N MET A 63 35.39 -23.97 24.98
CA MET A 63 34.97 -25.27 24.42
C MET A 63 34.10 -25.08 23.17
N LEU A 64 34.59 -25.70 22.08
CA LEU A 64 33.92 -25.88 20.80
C LEU A 64 32.79 -26.90 20.93
N ALA A 65 31.65 -26.61 20.30
CA ALA A 65 30.84 -27.61 19.60
C ALA A 65 30.11 -26.91 18.44
N ALA A 66 30.79 -26.87 17.29
CA ALA A 66 30.18 -26.55 16.01
C ALA A 66 29.46 -27.80 15.50
N VAL A 67 28.17 -27.70 15.19
CA VAL A 67 27.54 -28.55 14.18
C VAL A 67 27.01 -27.63 13.09
N ALA A 68 27.68 -27.76 11.96
CA ALA A 68 27.38 -27.08 10.72
C ALA A 68 26.09 -27.62 10.10
N CYS A 69 25.25 -26.71 9.61
CA CYS A 69 24.43 -26.94 8.42
C CYS A 69 24.33 -25.61 7.65
N ALA A 70 25.48 -25.13 7.19
CA ALA A 70 25.56 -24.17 6.11
C ALA A 70 25.48 -24.97 4.80
N ALA A 71 24.25 -25.23 4.33
CA ALA A 71 24.02 -25.81 3.02
C ALA A 71 23.98 -24.69 1.98
N ALA A 72 25.15 -24.45 1.38
CA ALA A 72 25.42 -23.86 0.08
C ALA A 72 24.30 -23.03 -0.59
N ALA A 73 24.39 -21.70 -0.43
CA ALA A 73 23.92 -20.79 -1.48
C ALA A 73 24.81 -20.98 -2.72
N PRO A 74 24.29 -21.34 -3.90
CA PRO A 74 25.09 -21.40 -5.11
C PRO A 74 25.35 -19.96 -5.58
N ALA A 75 26.60 -19.54 -5.44
CA ALA A 75 27.34 -18.60 -6.29
C ALA A 75 26.52 -17.65 -7.20
N LEU A 76 25.90 -16.63 -6.61
CA LEU A 76 25.49 -15.39 -7.30
C LEU A 76 26.64 -14.39 -7.22
N ALA A 77 27.71 -14.62 -7.99
CA ALA A 77 28.75 -13.62 -8.21
C ALA A 77 29.59 -13.98 -9.44
N LYS A 78 29.10 -13.62 -10.62
CA LYS A 78 29.81 -12.96 -11.73
C LYS A 78 29.10 -13.25 -13.05
N ASP A 79 28.27 -12.29 -13.47
CA ASP A 79 28.48 -11.59 -14.74
C ASP A 79 27.89 -10.18 -14.61
N ALA A 80 28.77 -9.21 -14.38
CA ALA A 80 28.44 -7.78 -14.34
C ALA A 80 28.28 -7.20 -15.77
N ALA A 81 27.62 -7.93 -16.67
CA ALA A 81 27.65 -7.65 -18.11
C ALA A 81 26.28 -7.68 -18.85
N GLU A 82 25.16 -7.88 -18.15
CA GLU A 82 23.84 -7.47 -18.66
C GLU A 82 23.08 -6.77 -17.53
N LEU A 83 22.70 -5.50 -17.74
CA LEU A 83 21.60 -4.88 -17.02
C LEU A 83 20.33 -5.60 -17.49
N SER A 84 20.08 -6.81 -16.97
CA SER A 84 19.22 -7.81 -17.62
C SER A 84 17.74 -7.51 -17.36
N VAL A 85 17.19 -6.61 -18.15
CA VAL A 85 15.75 -6.44 -18.29
C VAL A 85 15.15 -7.79 -18.71
N ARG A 86 14.17 -8.30 -17.95
CA ARG A 86 13.46 -9.53 -18.27
C ARG A 86 12.15 -9.21 -19.00
N THR A 87 11.99 -9.73 -20.21
CA THR A 87 10.69 -9.70 -20.91
C THR A 87 9.79 -10.81 -20.38
N LEU A 88 8.59 -10.43 -19.92
CA LEU A 88 7.58 -11.34 -19.38
C LEU A 88 6.87 -12.10 -20.51
N LYS A 89 6.66 -13.40 -20.28
CA LYS A 89 5.74 -14.21 -21.10
C LYS A 89 4.30 -13.96 -20.66
N GLU A 90 3.33 -14.31 -21.52
CA GLU A 90 1.90 -14.15 -21.23
C GLU A 90 1.51 -14.79 -19.89
N GLN A 91 1.93 -16.05 -19.63
CA GLN A 91 1.55 -16.72 -18.38
C GLN A 91 2.18 -16.06 -17.15
N GLU A 92 3.41 -15.56 -17.26
CA GLU A 92 4.09 -14.85 -16.16
C GLU A 92 3.37 -13.54 -15.86
N LEU A 93 2.91 -12.83 -16.89
CA LEU A 93 2.10 -11.62 -16.76
C LEU A 93 0.74 -11.89 -16.10
N VAL A 94 0.07 -12.98 -16.49
CA VAL A 94 -1.18 -13.42 -15.85
C VAL A 94 -0.94 -13.78 -14.38
N ASP A 95 0.11 -14.54 -14.09
CA ASP A 95 0.46 -14.93 -12.72
C ASP A 95 0.76 -13.68 -11.86
N ILE A 96 1.44 -12.66 -12.40
CA ILE A 96 1.67 -11.37 -11.71
C ILE A 96 0.35 -10.65 -11.40
N LEU A 97 -0.58 -10.57 -12.35
CA LEU A 97 -1.85 -9.87 -12.15
C LEU A 97 -2.73 -10.58 -11.10
N VAL A 98 -2.80 -11.91 -11.14
CA VAL A 98 -3.52 -12.72 -10.14
C VAL A 98 -2.86 -12.58 -8.76
N GLY A 99 -1.54 -12.77 -8.67
CA GLY A 99 -0.84 -12.66 -7.40
C GLY A 99 -0.84 -11.25 -6.82
N SER A 100 -0.90 -10.22 -7.66
CA SER A 100 -1.08 -8.84 -7.20
C SER A 100 -2.46 -8.62 -6.59
N CYS A 101 -3.52 -9.24 -7.12
CA CYS A 101 -4.82 -9.25 -6.46
C CYS A 101 -4.76 -9.95 -5.08
N ILE A 102 -4.02 -11.07 -4.96
CA ILE A 102 -3.79 -11.76 -3.68
C ILE A 102 -3.10 -10.83 -2.67
N GLN A 103 -2.05 -10.12 -3.09
CA GLN A 103 -1.30 -9.16 -2.25
C GLN A 103 -2.13 -7.94 -1.80
N SER A 104 -3.31 -7.70 -2.40
CA SER A 104 -4.03 -6.44 -2.24
C SER A 104 -4.65 -6.21 -0.87
N THR A 105 -4.75 -7.23 -0.01
CA THR A 105 -5.39 -7.14 1.32
C THR A 105 -6.86 -6.69 1.27
N ARG A 106 -7.52 -6.91 0.14
CA ARG A 106 -8.95 -6.65 -0.11
C ARG A 106 -9.45 -7.59 -1.20
N ASN A 107 -10.74 -7.51 -1.52
CA ASN A 107 -11.28 -8.16 -2.71
C ASN A 107 -10.70 -7.54 -3.99
N CYS A 108 -10.49 -8.35 -5.03
CA CYS A 108 -9.87 -7.91 -6.28
C CYS A 108 -10.25 -8.85 -7.43
N ASP A 109 -10.49 -8.28 -8.62
CA ASP A 109 -10.77 -9.04 -9.84
C ASP A 109 -9.74 -8.68 -10.92
N PRO A 110 -8.81 -9.59 -11.28
CA PRO A 110 -7.79 -9.32 -12.28
C PRO A 110 -8.31 -9.49 -13.71
N SER A 111 -9.56 -9.92 -13.93
CA SER A 111 -10.05 -10.36 -15.25
C SER A 111 -9.94 -9.30 -16.33
N GLU A 112 -10.32 -8.05 -16.04
CA GLU A 112 -10.21 -6.94 -17.00
C GLU A 112 -8.76 -6.61 -17.32
N SER A 113 -7.90 -6.53 -16.28
CA SER A 113 -6.47 -6.29 -16.42
C SER A 113 -5.78 -7.38 -17.25
N ILE A 114 -6.14 -8.64 -17.04
CA ILE A 114 -5.64 -9.78 -17.81
C ILE A 114 -6.08 -9.68 -19.28
N ALA A 115 -7.36 -9.34 -19.52
CA ALA A 115 -7.87 -9.17 -20.87
C ALA A 115 -7.16 -8.02 -21.60
N GLU A 116 -6.89 -6.91 -20.92
CA GLU A 116 -6.15 -5.78 -21.46
C GLU A 116 -4.70 -6.15 -21.78
N ALA A 117 -3.99 -6.79 -20.85
CA ALA A 117 -2.63 -7.26 -21.03
C ALA A 117 -2.50 -8.21 -22.24
N ARG A 118 -3.44 -9.14 -22.41
CA ARG A 118 -3.49 -10.05 -23.58
C ARG A 118 -3.72 -9.31 -24.88
N ARG A 119 -4.59 -8.30 -24.91
CA ARG A 119 -4.79 -7.44 -26.10
C ARG A 119 -3.49 -6.72 -26.46
N ALA A 120 -2.82 -6.13 -25.48
CA ALA A 120 -1.55 -5.44 -25.70
C ALA A 120 -0.46 -6.39 -26.25
N LEU A 121 -0.34 -7.60 -25.71
CA LEU A 121 0.56 -8.63 -26.24
C LEU A 121 0.24 -8.98 -27.70
N ALA A 122 -1.05 -9.15 -28.03
CA ALA A 122 -1.50 -9.42 -29.40
C ALA A 122 -1.21 -8.27 -30.37
N GLU A 123 -1.18 -7.02 -29.88
CA GLU A 123 -0.78 -5.82 -30.60
C GLU A 123 0.75 -5.64 -30.69
N GLY A 124 1.53 -6.60 -30.17
CA GLY A 124 2.99 -6.62 -30.24
C GLY A 124 3.69 -5.81 -29.14
N LYS A 125 2.97 -5.40 -28.09
CA LYS A 125 3.59 -4.81 -26.89
C LYS A 125 4.44 -5.85 -26.17
N THR A 126 5.50 -5.37 -25.53
CA THR A 126 6.35 -6.19 -24.66
C THR A 126 6.31 -5.63 -23.24
N PHE A 127 6.22 -6.53 -22.27
CA PHE A 127 6.23 -6.19 -20.86
C PHE A 127 7.58 -6.57 -20.29
N ASN A 128 8.29 -5.59 -19.75
CA ASN A 128 9.69 -5.72 -19.36
C ASN A 128 9.81 -5.33 -17.90
N ILE A 129 10.50 -6.15 -17.10
CA ILE A 129 10.81 -5.83 -15.71
C ILE A 129 12.32 -5.65 -15.48
N ILE A 130 12.67 -4.80 -14.52
CA ILE A 130 14.05 -4.53 -14.12
C ILE A 130 14.19 -4.58 -12.59
N ALA A 131 15.26 -5.20 -12.09
CA ALA A 131 15.57 -5.19 -10.66
C ALA A 131 16.09 -3.81 -10.20
N PRO A 132 15.82 -3.38 -8.95
CA PRO A 132 16.28 -2.08 -8.45
C PRO A 132 17.77 -1.81 -8.60
N GLU A 133 18.62 -2.80 -8.36
CA GLU A 133 20.08 -2.71 -8.48
C GLU A 133 20.59 -2.52 -9.92
N ASN A 134 19.74 -2.77 -10.92
CA ASN A 134 20.04 -2.60 -12.34
C ASN A 134 19.60 -1.22 -12.87
N VAL A 135 18.96 -0.38 -12.05
CA VAL A 135 18.66 1.00 -12.43
C VAL A 135 19.92 1.85 -12.24
N PRO A 136 20.34 2.66 -13.23
CA PRO A 136 21.47 3.58 -13.05
C PRO A 136 21.28 4.49 -11.84
N ALA A 137 22.36 4.79 -11.11
CA ALA A 137 22.29 5.59 -9.88
C ALA A 137 21.59 6.94 -10.04
N ASP A 138 21.64 7.54 -11.23
CA ASP A 138 20.98 8.79 -11.57
C ASP A 138 19.70 8.61 -12.40
N GLY A 139 19.33 7.38 -12.75
CA GLY A 139 18.07 7.04 -13.39
C GLY A 139 16.87 7.40 -12.51
N ILE A 140 15.78 7.82 -13.13
CA ILE A 140 14.58 8.29 -12.44
C ILE A 140 13.49 7.24 -12.51
N VAL A 141 12.94 6.87 -11.35
CA VAL A 141 11.79 5.97 -11.22
C VAL A 141 10.62 6.75 -10.63
N VAL A 142 9.42 6.57 -11.17
CA VAL A 142 8.20 7.18 -10.64
C VAL A 142 7.09 6.14 -10.54
N ALA A 143 6.20 6.30 -9.56
CA ALA A 143 4.90 5.64 -9.58
C ALA A 143 3.90 6.53 -10.33
N VAL A 144 2.91 5.91 -10.98
CA VAL A 144 1.81 6.61 -11.65
C VAL A 144 0.51 5.93 -11.27
N GLN A 145 -0.48 6.70 -10.83
CA GLN A 145 -1.82 6.19 -10.55
C GLN A 145 -2.90 7.24 -10.78
N GLY A 146 -4.15 6.78 -10.89
CA GLY A 146 -5.31 7.64 -10.71
C GLY A 146 -5.48 8.04 -9.23
N ILE A 147 -5.90 9.28 -8.99
CA ILE A 147 -6.24 9.78 -7.66
C ILE A 147 -7.70 10.25 -7.63
N GLY A 148 -8.47 9.69 -6.70
CA GLY A 148 -9.88 10.02 -6.50
C GLY A 148 -10.10 11.11 -5.46
N GLY A 149 -11.10 11.96 -5.70
CA GLY A 149 -11.44 13.08 -4.80
C GLY A 149 -12.39 12.76 -3.64
N GLY A 150 -12.95 11.55 -3.58
CA GLY A 150 -13.95 11.19 -2.55
C GLY A 150 -15.33 11.85 -2.75
N GLY A 151 -15.73 12.03 -4.02
CA GLY A 151 -17.01 12.58 -4.41
C GLY A 151 -16.84 13.82 -5.29
N PRO A 152 -17.15 13.73 -6.59
CA PRO A 152 -17.03 14.89 -7.50
C PRO A 152 -18.03 15.99 -7.16
N TRP A 153 -17.67 17.25 -7.40
CA TRP A 153 -18.64 18.34 -7.35
C TRP A 153 -19.70 18.15 -8.44
N ARG A 154 -20.96 17.91 -8.03
CA ARG A 154 -22.05 17.64 -8.97
C ARG A 154 -22.22 18.74 -10.03
N HIS A 155 -22.08 20.01 -9.62
CA HIS A 155 -22.16 21.14 -10.53
C HIS A 155 -21.02 21.20 -11.56
N VAL A 156 -19.85 20.60 -11.27
CA VAL A 156 -18.76 20.46 -12.26
C VAL A 156 -19.17 19.45 -13.32
N ILE A 157 -19.63 18.25 -12.91
CA ILE A 157 -20.09 17.22 -13.84
C ILE A 157 -21.17 17.78 -14.78
N ASP A 158 -22.23 18.36 -14.20
CA ASP A 158 -23.35 18.88 -14.99
C ASP A 158 -22.89 19.99 -15.96
N ARG A 159 -21.98 20.88 -15.52
CA ARG A 159 -21.43 21.95 -16.37
C ARG A 159 -20.56 21.38 -17.49
N THR A 160 -19.66 20.45 -17.20
CA THR A 160 -18.73 19.90 -18.20
C THR A 160 -19.44 19.06 -19.25
N ASP A 161 -20.50 18.34 -18.85
CA ASP A 161 -21.39 17.63 -19.76
C ASP A 161 -22.11 18.61 -20.70
N GLN A 162 -22.66 19.71 -20.16
CA GLN A 162 -23.30 20.77 -20.95
C GLN A 162 -22.32 21.48 -21.90
N GLN A 163 -21.06 21.66 -21.48
CA GLN A 163 -20.01 22.22 -22.32
C GLN A 163 -19.52 21.25 -23.39
N GLY A 164 -19.83 19.95 -23.27
CA GLY A 164 -19.32 18.91 -24.16
C GLY A 164 -17.80 18.76 -24.07
N LEU A 165 -17.21 18.95 -22.88
CA LEU A 165 -15.76 18.77 -22.71
C LEU A 165 -15.38 17.32 -22.94
N LYS A 166 -14.49 17.10 -23.90
CA LYS A 166 -13.95 15.77 -24.19
C LYS A 166 -12.86 15.42 -23.19
N ARG A 167 -12.89 14.19 -22.69
CA ARG A 167 -11.78 13.65 -21.92
C ARG A 167 -10.61 13.36 -22.86
N ILE A 168 -9.39 13.56 -22.37
CA ILE A 168 -8.18 13.30 -23.14
C ILE A 168 -7.87 11.81 -23.22
N ASP A 169 -7.11 11.43 -24.23
CA ASP A 169 -6.52 10.10 -24.34
C ASP A 169 -5.19 10.04 -23.58
N ASP A 170 -4.87 8.87 -23.04
CA ASP A 170 -3.57 8.54 -22.42
C ASP A 170 -3.05 9.57 -21.38
N PRO A 171 -3.83 9.87 -20.32
CA PRO A 171 -3.38 10.78 -19.25
C PRO A 171 -2.12 10.26 -18.53
N GLY A 172 -1.91 8.93 -18.53
CA GLY A 172 -0.71 8.28 -17.96
C GLY A 172 0.57 8.69 -18.69
N ARG A 173 0.60 8.64 -20.02
CA ARG A 173 1.73 9.15 -20.81
C ARG A 173 1.95 10.64 -20.56
N GLN A 174 0.87 11.43 -20.60
CA GLN A 174 0.96 12.88 -20.49
C GLN A 174 1.49 13.34 -19.12
N VAL A 175 1.18 12.63 -18.04
CA VAL A 175 1.68 12.97 -16.70
C VAL A 175 3.17 12.65 -16.55
N VAL A 176 3.62 11.54 -17.15
CA VAL A 176 5.04 11.17 -17.19
C VAL A 176 5.83 12.17 -18.01
N ASP A 177 5.33 12.55 -19.19
CA ASP A 177 5.97 13.56 -20.04
C ASP A 177 6.03 14.92 -19.34
N LEU A 178 4.93 15.36 -18.69
CA LEU A 178 4.89 16.61 -17.91
C LEU A 178 5.92 16.61 -16.78
N PHE A 179 6.01 15.51 -16.03
CA PHE A 179 7.00 15.37 -14.97
C PHE A 179 8.44 15.39 -15.53
N ALA A 180 8.71 14.61 -16.57
CA ALA A 180 10.03 14.51 -17.21
C ALA A 180 10.50 15.86 -17.77
N ASP A 181 9.59 16.61 -18.41
CA ASP A 181 9.85 17.97 -18.91
C ASP A 181 10.21 18.92 -17.76
N HIS A 182 9.49 18.86 -16.65
CA HIS A 182 9.72 19.72 -15.48
C HIS A 182 11.10 19.46 -14.83
N ILE A 183 11.47 18.18 -14.67
CA ILE A 183 12.77 17.82 -14.08
C ILE A 183 13.94 17.85 -15.09
N GLY A 184 13.64 18.05 -16.38
CA GLY A 184 14.63 18.08 -17.47
C GLY A 184 15.32 16.74 -17.72
N ARG A 185 14.69 15.61 -17.38
CA ARG A 185 15.25 14.26 -17.48
C ARG A 185 14.17 13.22 -17.80
N PRO A 186 14.47 12.21 -18.63
CA PRO A 186 13.53 11.14 -18.91
C PRO A 186 13.35 10.20 -17.70
N VAL A 187 12.14 9.66 -17.56
CA VAL A 187 11.87 8.54 -16.64
C VAL A 187 12.52 7.27 -17.18
N SER A 188 13.26 6.57 -16.33
CA SER A 188 14.02 5.36 -16.66
C SER A 188 13.24 4.07 -16.44
N ALA A 189 12.33 4.04 -15.46
CA ALA A 189 11.44 2.93 -15.17
C ALA A 189 10.19 3.41 -14.42
N LEU A 190 9.12 2.61 -14.41
CA LEU A 190 7.95 2.84 -13.56
C LEU A 190 7.91 1.84 -12.41
N VAL A 191 7.52 2.27 -11.21
CA VAL A 191 7.23 1.36 -10.09
C VAL A 191 5.73 1.35 -9.81
N ARG A 192 5.16 0.20 -9.45
CA ARG A 192 3.76 0.18 -9.01
C ARG A 192 3.62 0.87 -7.65
N SER A 193 2.60 1.71 -7.51
CA SER A 193 2.25 2.37 -6.25
C SER A 193 1.78 1.35 -5.21
N GLU A 194 0.92 0.41 -5.62
CA GLU A 194 0.35 -0.62 -4.75
C GLU A 194 0.02 -1.92 -5.48
N ALA A 195 -0.42 -2.93 -4.74
CA ALA A 195 -0.98 -4.17 -5.27
C ALA A 195 -2.38 -3.93 -5.90
N ALA A 196 -2.93 -4.92 -6.62
CA ALA A 196 -4.11 -4.79 -7.48
C ALA A 196 -3.93 -3.83 -8.68
N ASP A 197 -4.90 -2.95 -8.95
CA ASP A 197 -5.04 -2.15 -10.18
C ASP A 197 -3.80 -1.31 -10.54
N ALA A 198 -3.05 -0.84 -9.55
CA ALA A 198 -1.79 -0.12 -9.75
C ALA A 198 -0.71 -0.98 -10.43
N THR A 199 -0.77 -2.30 -10.28
CA THR A 199 0.14 -3.23 -10.98
C THR A 199 -0.15 -3.24 -12.47
N ALA A 200 -1.42 -3.37 -12.86
CA ALA A 200 -1.82 -3.30 -14.26
C ALA A 200 -1.49 -1.94 -14.86
N THR A 201 -1.78 -0.86 -14.13
CA THR A 201 -1.45 0.52 -14.52
C THR A 201 0.04 0.68 -14.82
N ALA A 202 0.93 0.26 -13.91
CA ALA A 202 2.37 0.38 -14.10
C ALA A 202 2.89 -0.48 -15.26
N LEU A 203 2.41 -1.72 -15.41
CA LEU A 203 2.81 -2.63 -16.48
C LEU A 203 2.38 -2.11 -17.86
N MET A 204 1.12 -1.70 -18.01
CA MET A 204 0.57 -1.20 -19.26
C MET A 204 1.21 0.14 -19.66
N LEU A 205 1.34 1.07 -18.72
CA LEU A 205 1.96 2.37 -19.01
C LEU A 205 3.44 2.22 -19.37
N ALA A 206 4.19 1.36 -18.67
CA ALA A 206 5.59 1.08 -18.98
C ALA A 206 5.74 0.48 -20.39
N ALA A 207 4.90 -0.50 -20.75
CA ALA A 207 4.85 -1.08 -22.09
C ALA A 207 4.50 -0.05 -23.18
N ASN A 208 3.65 0.92 -22.88
CA ASN A 208 3.30 2.02 -23.79
C ASN A 208 4.41 3.06 -23.96
N LEU A 209 5.15 3.34 -22.89
CA LEU A 209 6.30 4.23 -22.88
C LEU A 209 7.57 3.62 -23.47
N GLY A 210 7.66 2.30 -23.52
CA GLY A 210 8.89 1.60 -23.91
C GLY A 210 9.97 1.62 -22.81
N VAL A 211 9.57 1.73 -21.55
CA VAL A 211 10.45 1.63 -20.36
C VAL A 211 10.11 0.37 -19.57
N PRO A 212 11.04 -0.19 -18.76
CA PRO A 212 10.71 -1.32 -17.89
C PRO A 212 9.88 -0.89 -16.68
N THR A 213 9.15 -1.85 -16.11
CA THR A 213 8.58 -1.76 -14.77
C THR A 213 9.62 -2.24 -13.75
N LEU A 214 9.80 -1.52 -12.66
CA LEU A 214 10.65 -1.94 -11.55
C LEU A 214 10.04 -3.16 -10.87
N ASP A 215 10.83 -4.22 -10.65
CA ASP A 215 10.44 -5.35 -9.80
C ASP A 215 10.48 -4.93 -8.33
N ALA A 216 9.51 -4.10 -7.97
CA ALA A 216 9.33 -3.56 -6.65
C ALA A 216 7.93 -2.95 -6.46
N CYS A 217 7.61 -2.58 -5.23
CA CYS A 217 6.44 -1.79 -4.89
C CYS A 217 6.81 -0.76 -3.83
N ILE A 218 6.16 0.40 -3.85
CA ILE A 218 6.37 1.42 -2.80
C ILE A 218 5.50 1.18 -1.56
N THR A 219 4.63 0.16 -1.56
CA THR A 219 3.74 -0.19 -0.42
C THR A 219 3.64 -1.68 -0.12
N GLY A 220 3.70 -2.56 -1.14
CA GLY A 220 3.64 -4.02 -0.99
C GLY A 220 2.23 -4.60 -0.78
N ARG A 221 1.28 -3.78 -0.35
CA ARG A 221 -0.16 -4.05 -0.24
C ARG A 221 -0.95 -2.87 -0.80
N ALA A 222 -2.27 -3.00 -0.99
CA ALA A 222 -3.09 -1.80 -1.16
C ALA A 222 -3.16 -1.02 0.15
N VAL A 223 -3.24 0.31 0.04
CA VAL A 223 -3.24 1.22 1.18
C VAL A 223 -4.32 2.30 1.02
N PRO A 224 -4.97 2.73 2.12
CA PRO A 224 -6.00 3.77 2.04
C PRO A 224 -5.49 5.15 1.59
N GLU A 225 -4.29 5.55 2.02
CA GLU A 225 -3.84 6.94 2.00
C GLU A 225 -2.45 7.10 1.37
N VAL A 226 -2.23 8.20 0.64
CA VAL A 226 -1.02 8.44 -0.16
C VAL A 226 0.28 8.40 0.64
N GLN A 227 0.28 8.97 1.85
CA GLN A 227 1.45 9.00 2.72
C GLN A 227 1.85 7.61 3.24
N GLN A 228 1.02 6.58 3.06
CA GLN A 228 1.34 5.22 3.45
C GLN A 228 2.25 4.60 2.40
N SER A 229 3.48 5.11 2.30
CA SER A 229 4.48 4.65 1.35
C SER A 229 5.87 4.47 1.99
N ILE A 230 6.59 3.48 1.50
CA ILE A 230 7.97 3.15 1.88
C ILE A 230 8.94 4.29 1.57
N PRO A 231 8.86 4.99 0.41
CA PRO A 231 9.64 6.20 0.17
C PRO A 231 9.45 7.22 1.30
N TRP A 232 8.21 7.49 1.71
CA TRP A 232 7.92 8.48 2.74
C TRP A 232 8.46 8.10 4.12
N ILE A 233 8.31 6.83 4.52
CA ILE A 233 8.92 6.29 5.75
C ILE A 233 10.43 6.54 5.77
N ASN A 234 11.07 6.50 4.61
CA ASN A 234 12.50 6.68 4.46
C ASN A 234 12.90 8.13 4.16
N GLY A 235 11.98 9.09 4.15
CA GLY A 235 12.28 10.51 3.90
C GLY A 235 12.56 10.82 2.42
N ILE A 236 11.84 10.17 1.51
CA ILE A 236 11.74 10.51 0.09
C ILE A 236 10.33 11.08 -0.12
N ASP A 237 10.25 12.31 -0.59
CA ASP A 237 9.00 13.01 -0.87
C ASP A 237 8.49 12.74 -2.30
N SER A 238 7.19 12.96 -2.49
CA SER A 238 6.53 12.90 -3.79
C SER A 238 6.72 14.18 -4.61
N ALA A 239 7.31 15.24 -4.04
CA ALA A 239 7.55 16.50 -4.73
C ALA A 239 8.92 16.51 -5.46
N PRO A 240 9.01 17.03 -6.69
CA PRO A 240 7.90 17.54 -7.49
C PRO A 240 7.00 16.39 -7.99
N THR A 241 5.69 16.61 -7.99
CA THR A 241 4.71 15.69 -8.61
C THR A 241 3.95 16.39 -9.72
N ALA A 242 3.62 15.65 -10.77
CA ALA A 242 2.79 16.09 -11.88
C ALA A 242 1.38 15.52 -11.76
N ILE A 243 0.39 16.32 -12.14
CA ILE A 243 -1.02 15.93 -12.21
C ILE A 243 -1.58 16.31 -13.57
N ILE A 244 -2.29 15.38 -14.19
CA ILE A 244 -3.10 15.57 -15.39
C ILE A 244 -4.56 15.31 -15.05
N THR A 245 -5.42 16.29 -15.30
CA THR A 245 -6.88 16.12 -15.14
C THR A 245 -7.47 15.39 -16.36
N PRO A 246 -8.70 14.87 -16.28
CA PRO A 246 -9.34 14.21 -17.41
C PRO A 246 -9.53 15.10 -18.65
N TRP A 247 -9.44 16.43 -18.51
CA TRP A 247 -9.55 17.38 -19.62
C TRP A 247 -8.20 17.95 -20.07
N GLY A 248 -7.08 17.48 -19.52
CA GLY A 248 -5.73 17.86 -19.95
C GLY A 248 -5.15 19.07 -19.24
N ASP A 249 -5.70 19.48 -18.09
CA ASP A 249 -5.04 20.49 -17.26
C ASP A 249 -3.71 19.92 -16.73
N ARG A 250 -2.64 20.71 -16.87
CA ARG A 250 -1.27 20.33 -16.51
C ARG A 250 -0.87 21.05 -15.24
N ILE A 251 -0.61 20.29 -14.17
CA ILE A 251 -0.30 20.86 -12.85
C ILE A 251 1.00 20.22 -12.36
N ILE A 252 1.89 21.04 -11.81
CA ILE A 252 3.06 20.59 -11.04
C ILE A 252 2.90 21.09 -9.62
N ILE A 253 2.96 20.18 -8.65
CA ILE A 253 3.20 20.53 -7.25
C ILE A 253 4.72 20.46 -7.06
N GLU A 254 5.38 21.60 -7.20
CA GLU A 254 6.84 21.70 -7.13
C GLU A 254 7.36 21.44 -5.70
N SER A 255 6.59 21.84 -4.69
CA SER A 255 6.90 21.59 -3.28
C SER A 255 5.62 21.54 -2.44
N ALA A 256 5.68 20.77 -1.36
CA ALA A 256 4.67 20.70 -0.32
C ALA A 256 5.37 20.51 1.04
N VAL A 257 4.64 20.73 2.13
CA VAL A 257 5.22 20.62 3.47
C VAL A 257 5.44 19.16 3.90
N ASP A 258 4.62 18.23 3.37
CA ASP A 258 4.65 16.78 3.61
C ASP A 258 3.74 16.05 2.61
N GLU A 259 3.72 14.71 2.67
CA GLU A 259 2.86 13.85 1.85
C GLU A 259 1.36 14.05 2.11
N TYR A 260 0.96 14.36 3.35
CA TYR A 260 -0.44 14.64 3.67
C TYR A 260 -0.95 15.84 2.87
N ARG A 261 -0.10 16.88 2.75
CA ARG A 261 -0.45 18.06 1.98
C ARG A 261 -0.50 17.80 0.48
N ILE A 262 0.37 16.92 -0.03
CA ILE A 262 0.31 16.47 -1.43
C ILE A 262 -1.03 15.78 -1.69
N GLU A 263 -1.43 14.87 -0.80
CA GLU A 263 -2.72 14.17 -0.91
C GLU A 263 -3.91 15.14 -0.88
N ASP A 264 -3.96 16.04 0.10
CA ASP A 264 -5.03 17.04 0.22
C ASP A 264 -5.20 17.85 -1.08
N ILE A 265 -4.09 18.34 -1.64
CA ILE A 265 -4.11 19.15 -2.86
C ILE A 265 -4.53 18.30 -4.06
N ALA A 266 -3.94 17.11 -4.21
CA ALA A 266 -4.23 16.23 -5.33
C ALA A 266 -5.68 15.73 -5.33
N ARG A 267 -6.22 15.37 -4.16
CA ARG A 267 -7.64 15.01 -4.01
C ARG A 267 -8.56 16.20 -4.28
N ALA A 268 -8.20 17.41 -3.84
CA ALA A 268 -8.98 18.61 -4.15
C ALA A 268 -9.02 18.91 -5.67
N ILE A 269 -7.90 18.71 -6.37
CA ILE A 269 -7.84 18.77 -7.83
C ILE A 269 -8.78 17.72 -8.43
N ALA A 270 -8.70 16.45 -8.00
CA ALA A 270 -9.58 15.40 -8.48
C ALA A 270 -11.07 15.73 -8.27
N VAL A 271 -11.48 16.25 -7.10
CA VAL A 271 -12.86 16.71 -6.84
C VAL A 271 -13.30 17.77 -7.84
N ALA A 272 -12.43 18.76 -8.11
CA ALA A 272 -12.67 19.81 -9.09
C ALA A 272 -12.64 19.30 -10.55
N SER A 273 -12.16 18.06 -10.75
CA SER A 273 -11.95 17.40 -12.03
C SER A 273 -12.93 16.25 -12.29
N ALA A 274 -14.19 16.39 -11.83
CA ALA A 274 -15.22 15.35 -11.92
C ALA A 274 -14.83 14.02 -11.22
N GLY A 275 -14.00 14.11 -10.19
CA GLY A 275 -13.69 13.05 -9.25
C GLY A 275 -12.43 12.26 -9.57
N ASP A 276 -11.69 12.66 -10.60
CA ASP A 276 -10.61 11.88 -11.18
C ASP A 276 -9.46 12.78 -11.64
N ALA A 277 -8.24 12.28 -11.52
CA ALA A 277 -7.00 12.87 -12.03
C ALA A 277 -5.91 11.79 -12.06
N THR A 278 -4.88 11.95 -12.89
CA THR A 278 -3.70 11.06 -12.91
C THR A 278 -2.50 11.80 -12.33
N ILE A 279 -1.75 11.13 -11.45
CA ILE A 279 -0.65 11.72 -10.68
C ILE A 279 0.64 10.89 -10.79
N THR A 280 1.81 11.54 -10.83
CA THR A 280 3.10 10.88 -10.55
C THR A 280 3.39 10.91 -9.05
N MET A 281 3.96 9.87 -8.48
CA MET A 281 4.26 9.81 -7.06
C MET A 281 5.68 9.33 -6.80
N THR A 282 6.24 9.79 -5.69
CA THR A 282 7.52 9.36 -5.13
C THR A 282 8.63 9.23 -6.19
N PRO A 283 9.00 10.32 -6.88
CA PRO A 283 10.10 10.27 -7.82
C PRO A 283 11.39 9.92 -7.07
N MET A 284 12.08 8.87 -7.54
CA MET A 284 13.28 8.35 -6.90
C MET A 284 14.43 8.29 -7.89
N ARG A 285 15.63 8.67 -7.44
CA ARG A 285 16.86 8.32 -8.15
C ARG A 285 17.23 6.86 -7.90
N GLY A 286 17.96 6.24 -8.83
CA GLY A 286 18.40 4.85 -8.72
C GLY A 286 19.17 4.55 -7.42
N ASP A 287 19.98 5.50 -6.93
CA ASP A 287 20.71 5.37 -5.67
C ASP A 287 19.82 5.47 -4.41
N GLU A 288 18.54 5.79 -4.55
CA GLU A 288 17.56 5.84 -3.47
C GLU A 288 16.70 4.58 -3.38
N LEU A 289 16.65 3.77 -4.45
CA LEU A 289 15.74 2.63 -4.55
C LEU A 289 15.96 1.60 -3.42
N ALA A 290 17.20 1.36 -3.00
CA ALA A 290 17.52 0.42 -1.94
C ALA A 290 16.78 0.71 -0.61
N ARG A 291 16.48 1.99 -0.33
CA ARG A 291 15.67 2.41 0.83
C ARG A 291 14.24 2.78 0.47
N GLY A 292 13.97 3.13 -0.79
CA GLY A 292 12.69 3.67 -1.23
C GLY A 292 11.65 2.61 -1.63
N VAL A 293 12.04 1.37 -1.89
CA VAL A 293 11.09 0.36 -2.40
C VAL A 293 11.18 -0.98 -1.67
N LEU A 294 10.12 -1.78 -1.80
CA LEU A 294 10.11 -3.21 -1.48
C LEU A 294 10.50 -3.98 -2.74
N ALA A 295 11.78 -4.31 -2.87
CA ALA A 295 12.32 -5.04 -4.01
C ALA A 295 11.71 -6.46 -4.11
N GLY A 296 11.55 -6.97 -5.33
CA GLY A 296 11.02 -8.30 -5.61
C GLY A 296 9.50 -8.43 -5.51
N SER A 297 8.77 -7.33 -5.30
CA SER A 297 7.33 -7.37 -5.05
C SER A 297 6.51 -7.84 -6.27
N LEU A 298 6.98 -7.63 -7.51
CA LEU A 298 6.34 -8.21 -8.71
C LEU A 298 6.73 -9.69 -8.86
N SER A 299 7.97 -10.06 -8.57
CA SER A 299 8.40 -11.46 -8.54
C SER A 299 7.63 -12.28 -7.50
N GLU A 300 7.31 -11.69 -6.34
CA GLU A 300 6.44 -12.30 -5.33
C GLU A 300 5.01 -12.45 -5.84
N ALA A 301 4.47 -11.44 -6.54
CA ALA A 301 3.15 -11.55 -7.18
C ALA A 301 3.14 -12.71 -8.20
N GLU A 302 4.17 -12.82 -9.04
CA GLU A 302 4.32 -13.94 -9.96
C GLU A 302 4.34 -15.28 -9.23
N LEU A 303 5.09 -15.38 -8.13
CA LEU A 303 5.15 -16.58 -7.30
C LEU A 303 3.76 -16.95 -6.76
N PHE A 304 2.99 -16.01 -6.24
CA PHE A 304 1.67 -16.27 -5.68
C PHE A 304 0.68 -16.74 -6.74
N GLY A 305 0.57 -16.02 -7.87
CA GLY A 305 -0.32 -16.42 -8.96
C GLY A 305 0.04 -17.78 -9.55
N ARG A 306 1.34 -18.05 -9.74
CA ARG A 306 1.84 -19.36 -10.16
C ARG A 306 1.47 -20.45 -9.16
N THR A 307 1.69 -20.21 -7.87
CA THR A 307 1.47 -21.18 -6.79
C THR A 307 0.02 -21.65 -6.77
N VAL A 308 -0.95 -20.73 -6.78
CA VAL A 308 -2.38 -21.10 -6.74
C VAL A 308 -2.82 -21.80 -8.03
N ARG A 309 -2.33 -21.34 -9.19
CA ARG A 309 -2.61 -21.97 -10.48
C ARG A 309 -2.09 -23.41 -10.55
N GLU A 310 -0.84 -23.63 -10.13
CA GLU A 310 -0.20 -24.95 -10.19
C GLU A 310 -0.77 -25.92 -9.15
N ALA A 311 -1.06 -25.45 -7.94
CA ALA A 311 -1.73 -26.26 -6.92
C ALA A 311 -3.08 -26.76 -7.42
N ARG A 312 -3.92 -25.88 -7.99
CA ARG A 312 -5.20 -26.25 -8.58
C ARG A 312 -5.05 -27.26 -9.73
N ALA A 313 -4.07 -27.05 -10.61
CA ALA A 313 -3.81 -27.96 -11.72
C ALA A 313 -3.38 -29.35 -11.24
N ALA A 314 -2.69 -29.43 -10.10
CA ALA A 314 -2.29 -30.67 -9.46
C ALA A 314 -3.39 -31.32 -8.61
N GLY A 315 -4.48 -30.61 -8.32
CA GLY A 315 -5.53 -31.06 -7.40
C GLY A 315 -5.16 -30.90 -5.92
N ASP A 316 -4.15 -30.10 -5.62
CA ASP A 316 -3.73 -29.74 -4.26
C ASP A 316 -4.58 -28.58 -3.71
N ASP A 317 -4.54 -28.37 -2.40
CA ASP A 317 -5.13 -27.19 -1.74
C ASP A 317 -4.34 -25.91 -2.09
N PRO A 318 -4.93 -24.96 -2.84
CA PRO A 318 -4.23 -23.75 -3.27
C PRO A 318 -3.97 -22.78 -2.12
N VAL A 319 -4.84 -22.70 -1.11
CA VAL A 319 -4.65 -21.83 0.05
C VAL A 319 -3.49 -22.36 0.88
N ALA A 320 -3.46 -23.67 1.16
CA ALA A 320 -2.35 -24.26 1.89
C ALA A 320 -1.01 -24.12 1.15
N ALA A 321 -1.01 -24.21 -0.19
CA ALA A 321 0.17 -23.96 -1.00
C ALA A 321 0.64 -22.50 -0.90
N LEU A 322 -0.28 -21.55 -1.01
CA LEU A 322 0.01 -20.13 -0.88
C LEU A 322 0.52 -19.76 0.51
N VAL A 323 -0.09 -20.29 1.58
CA VAL A 323 0.38 -20.08 2.97
C VAL A 323 1.84 -20.49 3.12
N ARG A 324 2.25 -21.63 2.54
CA ARG A 324 3.66 -22.07 2.54
C ARG A 324 4.55 -21.14 1.72
N ALA A 325 4.11 -20.74 0.53
CA ALA A 325 4.88 -19.86 -0.36
C ALA A 325 5.09 -18.47 0.23
N ALA A 326 4.08 -17.92 0.89
CA ALA A 326 4.10 -16.61 1.53
C ALA A 326 4.79 -16.59 2.90
N GLY A 327 5.07 -17.76 3.49
CA GLY A 327 5.52 -17.84 4.89
C GLY A 327 4.47 -17.31 5.87
N GLY A 328 3.19 -17.50 5.55
CA GLY A 328 2.05 -16.96 6.29
C GLY A 328 1.36 -17.96 7.21
N TYR A 329 0.16 -17.58 7.64
CA TYR A 329 -0.70 -18.34 8.54
C TYR A 329 -2.11 -18.39 7.97
N LEU A 330 -2.76 -19.56 8.02
CA LEU A 330 -4.21 -19.63 7.84
C LEU A 330 -4.88 -19.14 9.13
N LEU A 331 -5.47 -17.95 9.09
CA LEU A 331 -6.08 -17.31 10.25
C LEU A 331 -7.49 -17.85 10.49
N PHE A 332 -8.25 -18.03 9.41
CA PHE A 332 -9.63 -18.49 9.47
C PHE A 332 -10.09 -19.12 8.15
N ASP A 333 -11.07 -20.02 8.22
CA ASP A 333 -11.83 -20.53 7.08
C ASP A 333 -13.32 -20.52 7.47
N GLY A 334 -14.15 -19.84 6.69
CA GLY A 334 -15.53 -19.57 7.08
C GLY A 334 -16.44 -19.06 5.97
N VAL A 335 -17.69 -18.80 6.35
CA VAL A 335 -18.71 -18.20 5.48
C VAL A 335 -19.06 -16.82 6.00
N VAL A 336 -19.12 -15.82 5.12
CA VAL A 336 -19.54 -14.46 5.49
C VAL A 336 -21.00 -14.48 5.91
N VAL A 337 -21.29 -14.15 7.17
CA VAL A 337 -22.65 -14.07 7.71
C VAL A 337 -23.16 -12.64 7.87
N LYS A 338 -22.24 -11.68 7.90
CA LYS A 338 -22.56 -10.25 8.03
C LYS A 338 -21.50 -9.41 7.32
N ALA A 339 -21.92 -8.40 6.58
CA ALA A 339 -21.07 -7.36 6.04
C ALA A 339 -21.85 -6.04 6.05
N GLU A 340 -21.43 -5.09 6.89
CA GLU A 340 -22.03 -3.76 6.98
C GLU A 340 -21.09 -2.74 6.34
N ASP A 341 -21.53 -2.08 5.27
CA ASP A 341 -20.76 -1.06 4.55
C ASP A 341 -21.26 0.35 4.90
N ARG A 342 -20.30 1.26 5.08
CA ARG A 342 -20.50 2.70 5.10
C ARG A 342 -19.41 3.40 4.28
N GLY A 343 -19.80 3.99 3.16
CA GLY A 343 -18.94 4.90 2.39
C GLY A 343 -18.93 6.33 2.96
N GLU A 344 -17.75 6.89 3.21
CA GLU A 344 -17.59 8.30 3.62
C GLU A 344 -16.23 8.88 3.16
N ARG A 345 -16.24 10.10 2.60
CA ARG A 345 -15.02 10.86 2.17
C ARG A 345 -14.08 10.10 1.21
N GLY A 346 -14.62 9.23 0.36
CA GLY A 346 -13.82 8.43 -0.58
C GLY A 346 -13.22 7.16 -0.01
N PHE A 347 -13.63 6.76 1.21
CA PHE A 347 -13.27 5.50 1.84
C PHE A 347 -14.51 4.64 2.06
N ASN A 348 -14.35 3.33 1.90
CA ASN A 348 -15.33 2.33 2.27
C ASN A 348 -14.95 1.74 3.62
N TRP A 349 -15.86 1.81 4.58
CA TRP A 349 -15.68 1.21 5.90
C TRP A 349 -16.58 -0.01 6.00
N VAL A 350 -15.97 -1.18 6.19
CA VAL A 350 -16.71 -2.45 6.29
C VAL A 350 -16.37 -3.15 7.60
N GLU A 351 -17.40 -3.64 8.29
CA GLU A 351 -17.23 -4.65 9.33
C GLU A 351 -17.83 -5.96 8.84
N ALA A 352 -16.97 -6.95 8.61
CA ALA A 352 -17.34 -8.28 8.16
C ALA A 352 -17.29 -9.28 9.33
N THR A 353 -18.25 -10.20 9.37
CA THR A 353 -18.28 -11.34 10.30
C THR A 353 -18.41 -12.63 9.52
N LEU A 354 -17.57 -13.60 9.85
CA LEU A 354 -17.54 -14.94 9.26
C LEU A 354 -17.84 -15.99 10.34
N ASP A 355 -18.67 -16.97 10.00
CA ASP A 355 -18.86 -18.17 10.81
C ASP A 355 -17.92 -19.27 10.31
N GLY A 356 -17.17 -19.88 11.22
CA GLY A 356 -16.13 -20.83 10.86
C GLY A 356 -16.67 -22.16 10.34
N VAL A 357 -15.92 -22.76 9.42
CA VAL A 357 -16.17 -24.10 8.86
C VAL A 357 -15.00 -25.04 9.19
N GLY A 358 -15.23 -26.35 9.03
CA GLY A 358 -14.17 -27.35 9.23
C GLY A 358 -13.51 -27.26 10.61
N ALA A 359 -12.20 -27.01 10.64
CA ALA A 359 -11.42 -26.85 11.87
C ALA A 359 -11.81 -25.62 12.70
N TYR A 360 -12.48 -24.65 12.09
CA TYR A 360 -12.97 -23.42 12.74
C TYR A 360 -14.46 -23.49 13.08
N ALA A 361 -15.12 -24.66 12.95
CA ALA A 361 -16.54 -24.81 13.26
C ALA A 361 -16.88 -24.36 14.68
N GLY A 362 -17.88 -23.48 14.80
CA GLY A 362 -18.32 -22.90 16.08
C GLY A 362 -17.49 -21.71 16.57
N ARG A 363 -16.48 -21.30 15.81
CA ARG A 363 -15.72 -20.06 16.03
C ARG A 363 -16.29 -18.93 15.17
N SER A 364 -16.10 -17.69 15.58
CA SER A 364 -16.49 -16.50 14.81
C SER A 364 -15.28 -15.63 14.52
N TYR A 365 -15.22 -15.06 13.31
CA TYR A 365 -14.15 -14.19 12.88
C TYR A 365 -14.68 -12.84 12.44
N ARG A 366 -14.08 -11.76 12.92
CA ARG A 366 -14.50 -10.39 12.60
C ARG A 366 -13.34 -9.65 11.97
N ILE A 367 -13.62 -8.90 10.90
CA ILE A 367 -12.62 -8.11 10.17
C ILE A 367 -13.12 -6.68 10.06
N PHE A 368 -12.24 -5.74 10.41
CA PHE A 368 -12.43 -4.32 10.18
C PHE A 368 -11.67 -3.89 8.93
N VAL A 369 -12.36 -3.17 8.06
CA VAL A 369 -11.90 -2.76 6.75
C VAL A 369 -12.05 -1.25 6.60
N LYS A 370 -11.02 -0.60 6.05
CA LYS A 370 -11.09 0.76 5.50
C LYS A 370 -10.46 0.70 4.12
N ASN A 371 -11.24 0.46 3.07
CA ASN A 371 -10.83 -0.02 1.73
C ASN A 371 -10.10 -1.38 1.74
N GLU A 372 -9.19 -1.60 2.69
CA GLU A 372 -8.42 -2.82 2.89
C GLU A 372 -8.61 -3.40 4.30
N ASN A 373 -8.34 -4.69 4.46
CA ASN A 373 -8.38 -5.38 5.76
C ASN A 373 -7.31 -4.81 6.69
N ILE A 374 -7.73 -4.26 7.83
CA ILE A 374 -6.83 -3.57 8.77
C ILE A 374 -6.64 -4.37 10.06
N VAL A 375 -7.72 -4.87 10.66
CA VAL A 375 -7.68 -5.61 11.93
C VAL A 375 -8.63 -6.78 11.89
N ALA A 376 -8.22 -7.90 12.46
CA ALA A 376 -9.05 -9.08 12.58
C ALA A 376 -9.05 -9.65 14.00
N TRP A 377 -10.18 -10.25 14.37
CA TRP A 377 -10.39 -10.88 15.67
C TRP A 377 -11.00 -12.26 15.49
N ILE A 378 -10.55 -13.22 16.29
CA ILE A 378 -11.20 -14.52 16.46
C ILE A 378 -11.85 -14.60 17.84
N ASP A 379 -13.16 -14.84 17.86
CA ASP A 379 -14.01 -14.85 19.08
C ASP A 379 -13.83 -13.63 20.00
N GLY A 380 -13.52 -12.48 19.40
CA GLY A 380 -13.30 -11.22 20.13
C GLY A 380 -11.86 -10.95 20.53
N GLU A 381 -10.94 -11.91 20.39
CA GLU A 381 -9.51 -11.73 20.66
C GLU A 381 -8.76 -11.31 19.39
N LEU A 382 -7.79 -10.41 19.51
CA LEU A 382 -7.00 -9.89 18.39
C LEU A 382 -6.19 -11.01 17.73
N ASP A 383 -6.36 -11.22 16.43
CA ASP A 383 -5.74 -12.33 15.68
C ASP A 383 -4.74 -11.85 14.61
N ALA A 384 -5.02 -10.73 13.96
CA ALA A 384 -4.12 -10.10 12.99
C ALA A 384 -4.35 -8.59 12.87
N ILE A 385 -3.30 -7.87 12.46
CA ILE A 385 -3.31 -6.42 12.42
C ILE A 385 -2.29 -5.84 11.44
N SER A 386 -2.72 -4.82 10.69
CA SER A 386 -1.85 -3.98 9.87
C SER A 386 -0.72 -3.35 10.72
N PRO A 387 0.54 -3.30 10.25
CA PRO A 387 0.99 -3.48 8.86
C PRO A 387 0.98 -4.89 8.30
N ASP A 388 0.88 -5.94 9.13
CA ASP A 388 0.85 -7.32 8.62
C ASP A 388 -0.32 -7.50 7.65
N TYR A 389 -0.09 -8.28 6.61
CA TYR A 389 -1.02 -8.39 5.50
C TYR A 389 -2.13 -9.38 5.86
N ILE A 390 -3.37 -8.99 5.57
CA ILE A 390 -4.56 -9.82 5.81
C ILE A 390 -5.24 -10.03 4.46
N TYR A 391 -5.08 -11.21 3.89
CA TYR A 391 -5.65 -11.61 2.62
C TYR A 391 -6.98 -12.32 2.82
N ASN A 392 -7.99 -11.94 2.04
CA ASN A 392 -9.27 -12.63 1.93
C ASN A 392 -9.29 -13.37 0.59
N LEU A 393 -9.28 -14.70 0.66
CA LEU A 393 -9.13 -15.58 -0.49
C LEU A 393 -10.37 -16.44 -0.67
N ASP A 394 -10.70 -16.73 -1.93
CA ASP A 394 -11.64 -17.80 -2.25
C ASP A 394 -10.97 -19.15 -1.90
N PRO A 395 -11.58 -19.99 -1.05
CA PRO A 395 -10.94 -21.20 -0.55
C PRO A 395 -10.76 -22.29 -1.62
N ASP A 396 -11.57 -22.27 -2.69
CA ASP A 396 -11.52 -23.28 -3.74
C ASP A 396 -10.46 -22.92 -4.80
N THR A 397 -10.12 -21.64 -4.95
CA THR A 397 -9.16 -21.15 -5.95
C THR A 397 -7.85 -20.62 -5.37
N GLY A 398 -7.84 -20.17 -4.12
CA GLY A 398 -6.72 -19.44 -3.51
C GLY A 398 -6.49 -18.03 -4.08
N GLU A 399 -7.33 -17.58 -5.01
CA GLU A 399 -7.30 -16.21 -5.54
C GLU A 399 -7.99 -15.25 -4.57
N ALA A 400 -7.78 -13.94 -4.72
CA ALA A 400 -8.49 -12.95 -3.92
C ALA A 400 -10.01 -13.11 -4.12
N THR A 401 -10.80 -12.93 -3.06
CA THR A 401 -12.25 -13.00 -3.22
C THR A 401 -12.74 -11.89 -4.15
N LEU A 402 -13.85 -12.14 -4.84
CA LEU A 402 -14.64 -11.10 -5.47
C LEU A 402 -15.47 -10.36 -4.40
N GLY A 403 -15.87 -9.13 -4.68
CA GLY A 403 -16.60 -8.32 -3.70
C GLY A 403 -17.41 -7.20 -4.33
N VAL A 404 -18.16 -6.48 -3.49
CA VAL A 404 -18.92 -5.28 -3.88
C VAL A 404 -18.18 -4.05 -3.39
N GLY A 405 -17.66 -3.23 -4.31
CA GLY A 405 -16.78 -2.11 -3.96
C GLY A 405 -15.43 -2.57 -3.39
N TYR A 406 -14.57 -1.61 -3.03
CA TYR A 406 -13.28 -1.91 -2.39
C TYR A 406 -13.47 -2.32 -0.93
N GLY A 407 -12.90 -3.46 -0.54
CA GLY A 407 -12.96 -4.01 0.80
C GLY A 407 -14.26 -4.74 1.15
N GLY A 408 -15.17 -4.90 0.18
CA GLY A 408 -16.48 -5.48 0.39
C GLY A 408 -16.46 -7.00 0.50
N TYR A 409 -17.27 -7.52 1.42
CA TYR A 409 -17.52 -8.95 1.59
C TYR A 409 -18.96 -9.29 1.14
N VAL A 410 -19.14 -10.39 0.44
CA VAL A 410 -20.47 -10.85 -0.02
C VAL A 410 -21.02 -11.87 0.97
N VAL A 411 -22.17 -11.57 1.57
CA VAL A 411 -22.84 -12.48 2.52
C VAL A 411 -23.20 -13.79 1.82
N GLY A 412 -22.84 -14.91 2.46
CA GLY A 412 -23.03 -16.27 1.95
C GLY A 412 -21.83 -16.85 1.22
N GLU A 413 -20.83 -16.03 0.85
CA GLU A 413 -19.60 -16.52 0.22
C GLU A 413 -18.65 -17.15 1.24
N LYS A 414 -17.89 -18.14 0.79
CA LYS A 414 -16.81 -18.74 1.59
C LYS A 414 -15.54 -17.91 1.45
N VAL A 415 -14.79 -17.80 2.53
CA VAL A 415 -13.53 -17.05 2.57
C VAL A 415 -12.52 -17.77 3.44
N ALA A 416 -11.33 -17.98 2.89
CA ALA A 416 -10.12 -18.29 3.65
C ALA A 416 -9.36 -17.00 3.94
N VAL A 417 -9.07 -16.75 5.22
CA VAL A 417 -8.31 -15.57 5.65
C VAL A 417 -6.87 -15.98 5.93
N VAL A 418 -5.92 -15.35 5.24
CA VAL A 418 -4.48 -15.62 5.38
C VAL A 418 -3.76 -14.38 5.90
N GLY A 419 -2.93 -14.58 6.91
CA GLY A 419 -2.06 -13.55 7.47
C GLY A 419 -0.63 -13.73 7.00
N VAL A 420 0.04 -12.64 6.59
CA VAL A 420 1.46 -12.65 6.21
C VAL A 420 2.22 -11.56 6.97
N PRO A 421 3.38 -11.88 7.57
CA PRO A 421 4.28 -10.90 8.16
C PRO A 421 4.62 -9.75 7.21
N ALA A 422 4.44 -8.50 7.65
CA ALA A 422 4.86 -7.32 6.93
C ALA A 422 6.39 -7.26 6.81
N PRO A 423 6.93 -6.66 5.75
CA PRO A 423 8.35 -6.39 5.63
C PRO A 423 8.84 -5.44 6.74
N ALA A 424 10.12 -5.55 7.10
CA ALA A 424 10.72 -4.84 8.22
C ALA A 424 10.53 -3.31 8.17
N GLN A 425 10.50 -2.73 6.97
CA GLN A 425 10.26 -1.30 6.75
C GLN A 425 8.91 -0.84 7.33
N TRP A 426 7.86 -1.64 7.15
CA TRP A 426 6.54 -1.34 7.71
C TRP A 426 6.46 -1.55 9.22
N ARG A 427 7.30 -2.43 9.76
CA ARG A 427 7.43 -2.71 11.19
C ARG A 427 8.29 -1.69 11.94
N SER A 428 8.86 -0.70 11.23
CA SER A 428 9.53 0.44 11.85
C SER A 428 8.54 1.30 12.65
N GLU A 429 9.05 2.14 13.56
CA GLU A 429 8.23 3.08 14.33
C GLU A 429 7.35 3.94 13.42
N LYS A 430 7.94 4.52 12.35
CA LYS A 430 7.22 5.35 11.40
C LYS A 430 6.22 4.55 10.54
N GLY A 431 6.56 3.31 10.17
CA GLY A 431 5.64 2.43 9.46
C GLY A 431 4.41 2.10 10.28
N VAL A 432 4.60 1.71 11.55
CA VAL A 432 3.52 1.44 12.51
C VAL A 432 2.71 2.71 12.82
N GLU A 433 3.35 3.88 12.89
CA GLU A 433 2.65 5.16 13.05
C GLU A 433 1.68 5.42 11.89
N LEU A 434 2.06 5.10 10.65
CA LEU A 434 1.30 5.42 9.44
C LEU A 434 0.22 4.40 9.05
N ILE A 435 0.43 3.12 9.36
CA ILE A 435 -0.49 2.04 8.95
C ILE A 435 -0.79 1.05 10.08
N GLY A 436 -0.41 1.37 11.31
CA GLY A 436 -0.73 0.58 12.50
C GLY A 436 -2.11 0.89 13.09
N PRO A 437 -2.48 0.19 14.17
CA PRO A 437 -3.82 0.28 14.81
C PRO A 437 -4.22 1.71 15.19
N ARG A 438 -3.29 2.47 15.77
CA ARG A 438 -3.56 3.81 16.30
C ARG A 438 -3.89 4.81 15.20
N HIS A 439 -3.29 4.67 14.00
CA HIS A 439 -3.65 5.47 12.82
C HIS A 439 -5.12 5.29 12.45
N PHE A 440 -5.63 4.07 12.59
CA PHE A 440 -7.02 3.73 12.31
C PHE A 440 -7.97 3.93 13.51
N GLY A 441 -7.51 4.56 14.59
CA GLY A 441 -8.33 4.92 15.75
C GLY A 441 -8.49 3.83 16.81
N PHE A 442 -7.70 2.76 16.74
CA PHE A 442 -7.71 1.72 17.77
C PHE A 442 -6.75 2.06 18.92
N ASP A 443 -7.21 1.87 20.16
CA ASP A 443 -6.40 2.14 21.37
C ASP A 443 -5.62 0.92 21.85
N PHE A 444 -4.80 0.35 20.97
CA PHE A 444 -3.83 -0.69 21.31
C PHE A 444 -2.62 -0.62 20.39
N ASP A 445 -1.51 -1.22 20.83
CA ASP A 445 -0.24 -1.19 20.09
C ASP A 445 -0.16 -2.34 19.08
N TYR A 446 0.68 -2.16 18.07
CA TYR A 446 1.00 -3.22 17.10
C TYR A 446 1.69 -4.39 17.81
N VAL A 447 1.22 -5.60 17.53
CA VAL A 447 1.86 -6.86 17.92
C VAL A 447 2.10 -7.65 16.65
N PRO A 448 3.34 -8.11 16.37
CA PRO A 448 3.63 -8.88 15.18
C PRO A 448 2.73 -10.11 15.04
N LEU A 449 2.31 -10.40 13.82
CA LEU A 449 1.45 -11.52 13.49
C LEU A 449 1.95 -12.85 14.09
N GLU A 450 3.26 -13.13 13.96
CA GLU A 450 3.87 -14.34 14.49
C GLU A 450 3.68 -14.48 16.02
N ASP A 451 3.69 -13.38 16.75
CA ASP A 451 3.48 -13.37 18.20
C ASP A 451 2.00 -13.59 18.56
N LEU A 452 1.08 -13.01 17.79
CA LEU A 452 -0.36 -13.25 17.95
C LEU A 452 -0.70 -14.72 17.70
N GLN A 453 -0.18 -15.29 16.63
CA GLN A 453 -0.41 -16.68 16.26
C GLN A 453 0.25 -17.67 17.24
N ALA A 454 1.43 -17.35 17.78
CA ALA A 454 2.04 -18.14 18.84
C ALA A 454 1.20 -18.14 20.14
N ARG A 455 0.64 -16.99 20.54
CA ARG A 455 -0.24 -16.88 21.71
C ARG A 455 -1.53 -17.68 21.53
N ARG A 456 -2.11 -17.62 20.34
CA ARG A 456 -3.30 -18.40 19.99
C ARG A 456 -3.03 -19.90 20.09
N ALA A 457 -1.96 -20.39 19.45
CA ALA A 457 -1.59 -21.80 19.47
C ALA A 457 -1.35 -22.32 20.91
N ALA A 458 -0.72 -21.51 21.77
CA ALA A 458 -0.53 -21.84 23.18
C ALA A 458 -1.87 -21.94 23.95
N THR A 459 -2.79 -21.01 23.69
CA THR A 459 -4.13 -20.98 24.33
C THR A 459 -4.96 -22.20 23.92
N GLU A 460 -4.98 -22.54 22.63
CA GLU A 460 -5.69 -23.71 22.11
C GLU A 460 -5.09 -25.02 22.62
N SER A 461 -3.77 -25.10 22.73
CA SER A 461 -3.08 -26.25 23.34
C SER A 461 -3.45 -26.43 24.82
N ALA A 462 -3.51 -25.34 25.59
CA ALA A 462 -3.90 -25.36 26.99
C ALA A 462 -5.38 -25.78 27.18
N ALA A 463 -6.28 -25.29 26.34
CA ALA A 463 -7.69 -25.68 26.36
C ALA A 463 -7.89 -27.17 26.07
N ASN A 464 -7.12 -27.74 25.14
CA ASN A 464 -7.16 -29.16 24.81
C ASN A 464 -6.54 -30.06 25.90
N ALA A 465 -5.65 -29.53 26.74
CA ALA A 465 -5.00 -30.25 27.83
C ALA A 465 -5.77 -30.22 29.16
N ALA A 466 -6.80 -29.37 29.30
CA ALA A 466 -7.61 -29.31 30.51
C ALA A 466 -8.49 -30.57 30.65
N PRO A 467 -8.51 -31.25 31.83
CA PRO A 467 -9.35 -32.43 32.02
C PRO A 467 -10.83 -32.06 31.88
N ARG A 468 -11.54 -32.79 31.03
CA ARG A 468 -12.99 -32.63 30.75
C ARG A 468 -13.86 -32.97 31.94
#